data_AF-A0A162K411-F1
#
_entry.id   AF-A0A162K411-F1
#
_cell.length_a   1.000
_cell.length_b   1.000
_cell.length_c   1.000
_cell.angle_alpha   90.00
_cell.angle_beta   90.00
_cell.angle_gamma   90.00
#
_symmetry.space_group_name_H-M   'P 1'
#
loop_
_entity.id
_entity.type
_entity.pdbx_description
1 polymer ?
#
loop_
_entity_poly.entity_id
_entity_poly.type
_entity_poly.pdbx_seq_one_letter_code
_entity_poly.pdbx_strand_id
1 'polypeptide(L)' 'MSVALNHTIVHCRDRRESAEFLAHILGLTVGVALGPFLPVVTANDVALDFASTDEPVAVQH' A
#
# COMPACT_ATOMS: atom_id res chain seq x y z
N MET A 1 -2.13 -17.66 -17.79
CA MET A 1 -2.84 -17.99 -16.54
C MET A 1 -3.73 -16.82 -16.19
N SER A 2 -4.96 -17.03 -15.71
CA SER A 2 -5.98 -15.98 -15.53
C SER A 2 -6.12 -15.44 -14.09
N VAL A 3 -5.40 -16.03 -13.13
CA VAL A 3 -5.43 -15.62 -11.73
C VAL A 3 -4.18 -14.80 -11.42
N ALA A 4 -4.35 -13.67 -10.74
CA ALA A 4 -3.28 -12.78 -10.31
C ALA A 4 -3.57 -12.21 -8.91
N LEU A 5 -2.52 -11.90 -8.16
CA LEU A 5 -2.63 -11.04 -6.99
C LEU A 5 -3.01 -9.65 -7.48
N ASN A 6 -4.10 -9.08 -6.99
CA ASN A 6 -4.57 -7.76 -7.42
C ASN A 6 -4.15 -6.66 -6.43
N HIS A 7 -4.27 -6.92 -5.13
CA HIS A 7 -3.85 -5.98 -4.09
C HIS A 7 -3.56 -6.71 -2.78
N THR A 8 -2.87 -6.02 -1.86
CA THR A 8 -2.73 -6.44 -0.46
C THR A 8 -2.73 -5.22 0.46
N ILE A 9 -3.21 -5.39 1.69
CA ILE A 9 -3.26 -4.30 2.68
C ILE A 9 -1.91 -4.20 3.41
N VAL A 10 -1.40 -2.98 3.53
CA VAL A 10 -0.21 -2.66 4.32
C VAL A 10 -0.63 -1.85 5.53
N HIS A 11 -0.60 -2.48 6.70
CA HIS A 11 -0.89 -1.80 7.97
C HIS A 11 0.28 -0.91 8.41
N CYS A 12 -0.03 0.33 8.77
CA CYS A 12 0.96 1.32 9.16
C CYS A 12 0.36 2.34 10.16
N ARG A 13 1.15 3.26 10.69
CA ARG A 13 0.67 4.33 11.57
C ARG A 13 -0.04 5.43 10.79
N ASP A 14 0.64 5.96 9.79
CA ASP A 14 0.09 6.96 8.87
C ASP A 14 0.14 6.40 7.45
N ARG A 15 -1.04 6.18 6.85
CA ARG A 15 -1.16 5.66 5.49
C ARG A 15 -0.60 6.61 4.44
N ARG A 16 -0.66 7.93 4.67
CA ARG A 16 -0.16 8.93 3.75
C ARG A 16 1.36 8.96 3.80
N GLU A 17 1.93 9.09 4.99
CA GLU A 17 3.38 9.09 5.17
C GLU A 17 4.01 7.81 4.62
N SER A 18 3.43 6.65 4.95
CA SER A 18 3.98 5.35 4.56
C SER A 18 3.86 5.10 3.05
N ALA A 19 2.72 5.45 2.44
CA ALA A 19 2.53 5.33 0.99
C ALA A 19 3.46 6.28 0.22
N GLU A 20 3.57 7.54 0.65
CA GLU A 20 4.46 8.54 0.04
C GLU A 20 5.92 8.12 0.18
N PHE A 21 6.32 7.60 1.34
CA PHE A 21 7.67 7.08 1.59
C PHE A 21 8.03 5.95 0.64
N LEU A 22 7.19 4.91 0.54
CA LEU A 22 7.47 3.77 -0.33
C LEU A 22 7.43 4.18 -1.80
N ALA A 23 6.44 4.98 -2.20
CA ALA A 23 6.32 5.47 -3.57
C ALA A 23 7.57 6.27 -3.97
N HIS A 24 8.07 7.14 -3.09
CA HIS A 24 9.28 7.92 -3.33
C HIS A 24 10.52 7.02 -3.54
N ILE A 25 10.74 6.03 -2.68
CA ILE A 25 11.87 5.10 -2.78
C ILE A 25 11.84 4.32 -4.10
N LEU A 26 10.64 3.89 -4.52
CA LEU A 26 10.46 3.06 -5.71
C LEU A 26 10.26 3.87 -7.00
N GLY A 27 10.24 5.20 -6.94
CA GLY A 27 9.95 6.05 -8.11
C GLY A 27 8.51 5.90 -8.64
N LEU A 28 7.56 5.57 -7.75
CA LEU A 28 6.14 5.41 -8.04
C LEU A 28 5.34 6.62 -7.55
N THR A 29 4.05 6.63 -7.84
CA THR A 29 3.10 7.65 -7.37
C THR A 29 2.01 7.04 -6.51
N VAL A 30 1.56 7.78 -5.51
CA VAL A 30 0.40 7.41 -4.69
C VAL A 30 -0.88 7.65 -5.50
N GLY A 31 -1.79 6.68 -5.47
CA GLY A 31 -3.08 6.75 -6.15
C GLY A 31 -4.16 7.49 -5.35
N VAL A 32 -5.38 7.51 -5.89
CA VAL A 32 -6.54 8.14 -5.24
C VAL A 32 -6.96 7.29 -4.04
N ALA A 33 -7.28 7.94 -2.91
CA ALA A 33 -7.77 7.27 -1.72
C ALA A 33 -9.09 6.52 -1.98
N LEU A 34 -9.17 5.29 -1.49
CA LEU A 34 -10.35 4.42 -1.60
C LEU A 34 -10.79 4.00 -0.18
N GLY A 35 -11.73 4.74 0.39
CA GLY A 35 -12.16 4.52 1.77
C GLY A 35 -10.99 4.69 2.76
N PRO A 36 -10.64 3.67 3.57
CA PRO A 36 -9.52 3.76 4.51
C PRO A 36 -8.15 3.58 3.83
N PHE A 37 -8.12 3.22 2.55
CA PHE A 37 -6.91 2.81 1.84
C PHE A 37 -6.30 3.92 0.99
N LEU A 38 -4.97 3.91 0.90
CA LEU A 38 -4.21 4.77 0.00
C LEU A 38 -3.29 3.89 -0.86
N PRO A 39 -3.65 3.63 -2.14
CA PRO A 39 -2.96 2.65 -2.97
C PRO A 39 -1.64 3.17 -3.54
N VAL A 40 -0.64 2.30 -3.62
CA VAL A 40 0.54 2.46 -4.49
C VAL A 40 0.56 1.30 -5.48
N VAL A 41 0.37 1.60 -6.77
CA VAL A 41 0.32 0.56 -7.82
C VAL A 41 1.72 0.30 -8.35
N THR A 42 2.11 -0.97 -8.33
CA THR A 42 3.41 -1.45 -8.79
C THR A 42 3.41 -1.76 -10.29
N ALA A 43 4.58 -1.98 -10.88
CA ALA A 43 4.72 -2.23 -12.32
C ALA A 43 4.07 -3.54 -12.82
N ASN A 44 3.76 -4.47 -11.92
CA ASN A 44 3.06 -5.72 -12.21
C ASN A 44 1.57 -5.67 -11.78
N ASP A 45 0.99 -4.47 -11.77
CA ASP A 45 -0.43 -4.20 -11.51
C ASP A 45 -0.95 -4.59 -10.11
N VAL A 46 -0.06 -4.89 -9.16
CA VAL A 46 -0.44 -5.11 -7.75
C VAL A 46 -0.52 -3.77 -7.02
N ALA A 47 -1.66 -3.51 -6.38
CA ALA A 47 -1.79 -2.37 -5.47
C ALA A 47 -1.36 -2.73 -4.03
N LEU A 48 -0.52 -1.89 -3.44
CA LEU A 48 -0.23 -1.91 -2.01
C LEU A 48 -1.15 -0.88 -1.34
N ASP A 49 -2.18 -1.37 -0.65
CA ASP A 49 -3.23 -0.55 -0.05
C ASP A 49 -2.85 -0.18 1.38
N PHE A 50 -2.32 1.02 1.58
CA PHE A 50 -1.90 1.47 2.91
C PHE A 50 -3.10 1.82 3.78
N ALA A 51 -3.16 1.25 4.99
CA ALA A 51 -4.20 1.47 5.98
C ALA A 51 -3.60 1.85 7.34
N SER A 52 -4.06 2.98 7.90
CA SER A 52 -3.68 3.40 9.25
C SER A 52 -4.29 2.49 10.31
N THR A 53 -3.50 2.13 11.32
CA THR A 53 -3.95 1.41 12.51
C THR A 53 -3.20 1.86 13.76
N ASP A 54 -3.91 1.87 14.89
CA ASP A 54 -3.35 2.09 16.22
C ASP A 54 -2.91 0.78 16.89
N GLU A 55 -3.26 -0.38 16.32
CA GLU A 55 -2.80 -1.68 16.81
C GLU A 55 -1.29 -1.90 16.55
N PRO A 56 -0.63 -2.79 17.30
CA PRO A 56 0.73 -3.21 16.97
C PRO A 56 0.81 -3.83 15.56
N VAL A 57 1.71 -3.32 14.73
CA VAL A 57 1.98 -3.91 13.41
C VAL A 57 2.79 -5.19 13.61
N ALA A 58 2.21 -6.32 13.20
CA ALA A 58 2.89 -7.61 13.27
C ALA A 58 4.06 -7.67 12.29
N VAL A 59 5.14 -8.35 12.68
CA VAL A 59 6.26 -8.63 11.77
C VAL A 59 5.81 -9.59 10.67
N GLN A 60 6.07 -9.23 9.43
CA GLN A 60 5.75 -10.01 8.23
C GLN A 60 7.01 -10.17 7.34
N HIS A 61 7.00 -11.15 6.44
CA HIS A 61 8.08 -11.46 5.49
C HIS A 61 7.68 -11.12 4.06
#